data_AF-A0A356AQ49-F1
#
_entry.id   AF-A0A356AQ49-F1
#
_cell.length_a   1.000
_cell.length_b   1.000
_cell.length_c   1.000
_cell.angle_alpha   90.00
_cell.angle_beta   90.00
_cell.angle_gamma   90.00
#
_symmetry.space_group_name_H-M   'P 1'
#
loop_
_entity.id
_entity.type
_entity.pdbx_description
1 polymer ?
#
loop_
_entity_poly.entity_id
_entity_poly.type
_entity_poly.pdbx_seq_one_letter_code
_entity_poly.pdbx_strand_id
1 'polypeptide(L)'
;QLTVDYVDPTVTGISSAVYVAKERKLYIVVNGASDVGDSVDVTKIILFDAGLAKSVILTSDNKTGSTGSVVSSNSLVVNVGSSDHSKLNDFGGSDVYLSVPTGSLIYDKAGNVSTAFTTVQNVPLIILR
;
A
#
# COMPACT_ATOMS: atom_id res chain seq x y z
N GLN A 1 -7.51 22.69 21.02
CA GLN A 1 -7.96 23.42 19.83
C GLN A 1 -8.17 22.39 18.73
N LEU A 2 -9.40 22.19 18.26
CA LEU A 2 -9.67 21.33 17.11
C LEU A 2 -9.28 22.12 15.87
N THR A 3 -8.10 21.86 15.32
CA THR A 3 -7.75 22.34 13.99
C THR A 3 -8.56 21.49 13.03
N VAL A 4 -9.59 22.08 12.41
CA VAL A 4 -10.37 21.39 11.38
C VAL A 4 -9.54 21.43 10.10
N ASP A 5 -9.14 20.25 9.63
CA ASP A 5 -8.51 20.08 8.33
C ASP A 5 -9.60 19.87 7.28
N TYR A 6 -9.59 20.71 6.25
CA TYR A 6 -10.56 20.68 5.16
C TYR A 6 -9.94 20.19 3.84
N VAL A 7 -8.67 19.79 3.85
CA VAL A 7 -7.98 19.33 2.65
C VAL A 7 -8.06 17.80 2.62
N ASP A 8 -8.93 17.27 1.77
CA ASP A 8 -8.98 15.84 1.55
C ASP A 8 -7.67 15.36 0.90
N PRO A 9 -7.12 14.22 1.36
CA PRO A 9 -6.01 13.59 0.69
C PRO A 9 -6.31 13.29 -0.78
N THR A 10 -5.29 13.18 -1.61
CA THR A 10 -5.45 12.82 -3.04
C THR A 10 -4.54 11.67 -3.41
N VAL A 11 -5.02 10.76 -4.26
CA VAL A 11 -4.22 9.78 -4.99
C VAL A 11 -5.06 9.30 -6.18
N THR A 12 -4.52 9.38 -7.38
CA THR A 12 -5.29 9.19 -8.63
C THR A 12 -5.02 7.87 -9.33
N GLY A 13 -3.93 7.18 -8.97
CA GLY A 13 -3.64 5.86 -9.47
C GLY A 13 -2.32 5.30 -8.92
N ILE A 14 -2.10 4.02 -9.22
CA ILE A 14 -0.88 3.29 -8.90
C ILE A 14 -0.21 2.89 -10.22
N SER A 15 1.10 3.08 -10.33
CA SER A 15 1.85 2.77 -11.56
C SER A 15 2.68 1.50 -11.44
N SER A 16 3.32 1.27 -10.31
CA SER A 16 4.16 0.09 -10.07
C SER A 16 4.45 -0.09 -8.59
N ALA A 17 4.92 -1.27 -8.21
CA ALA A 17 5.38 -1.52 -6.85
C ALA A 17 6.65 -2.37 -6.79
N VAL A 18 7.45 -2.16 -5.74
CA VAL A 18 8.65 -2.94 -5.44
C VAL A 18 8.62 -3.34 -3.97
N TYR A 19 8.71 -4.63 -3.68
CA TYR A 19 8.87 -5.14 -2.33
C TYR A 19 10.32 -5.59 -2.10
N VAL A 20 10.99 -4.93 -1.14
CA VAL A 20 12.35 -5.28 -0.70
C VAL A 20 12.23 -6.13 0.57
N ALA A 21 12.32 -7.45 0.41
CA ALA A 21 12.05 -8.41 1.48
C ALA A 21 13.02 -8.27 2.66
N LYS A 22 14.30 -8.02 2.38
CA LYS A 22 15.34 -7.81 3.41
C LYS A 22 15.06 -6.60 4.30
N GLU A 23 14.49 -5.53 3.72
CA GLU A 23 14.14 -4.31 4.44
C GLU A 23 12.72 -4.34 5.01
N ARG A 24 11.90 -5.31 4.59
CA ARG A 24 10.46 -5.39 4.86
C ARG A 24 9.73 -4.12 4.44
N LYS A 25 10.09 -3.60 3.27
CA LYS A 25 9.49 -2.37 2.72
C LYS A 25 8.89 -2.62 1.37
N LEU A 26 7.64 -2.21 1.23
CA LEU A 26 6.91 -2.16 -0.03
C LEU A 26 6.83 -0.70 -0.48
N TYR A 27 7.49 -0.39 -1.58
CA TYR A 27 7.49 0.90 -2.23
C TYR A 27 6.45 0.90 -3.34
N ILE A 28 5.51 1.84 -3.30
CA ILE A 28 4.43 1.94 -4.26
C ILE A 28 4.57 3.28 -4.98
N VAL A 29 4.71 3.23 -6.29
CA VAL A 29 4.74 4.41 -7.15
C VAL A 29 3.29 4.78 -7.49
N VAL A 30 2.92 6.00 -7.14
CA VAL A 30 1.55 6.52 -7.29
C VAL A 30 1.54 7.83 -8.06
N ASN A 31 0.34 8.29 -8.45
CA ASN A 31 0.14 9.57 -9.10
C ASN A 31 -0.69 10.51 -8.24
N GLY A 32 -0.15 11.69 -7.96
CA GLY A 32 -0.86 12.77 -7.28
C GLY A 32 -1.24 12.40 -5.85
N ALA A 33 -0.30 11.80 -5.10
CA ALA A 33 -0.42 11.74 -3.65
C ALA A 33 -0.33 13.17 -3.06
N SER A 34 -1.15 13.46 -2.06
CA SER A 34 -1.14 14.73 -1.33
C SER A 34 0.00 14.80 -0.31
N ASP A 35 -0.33 15.03 0.95
CA ASP A 35 0.57 15.48 1.97
C ASP A 35 1.43 14.34 2.51
N VAL A 36 2.73 14.62 2.60
CA VAL A 36 3.70 13.71 3.20
C VAL A 36 3.31 13.46 4.65
N GLY A 37 3.20 12.19 5.03
CA GLY A 37 2.78 11.77 6.35
C GLY A 37 1.31 11.37 6.46
N ASP A 38 0.50 11.54 5.42
CA ASP A 38 -0.79 10.87 5.30
C ASP A 38 -0.61 9.36 5.40
N SER A 39 -1.57 8.68 6.03
CA SER A 39 -1.52 7.24 6.26
C SER A 39 -2.09 6.48 5.08
N VAL A 40 -1.56 5.28 4.85
CA VAL A 40 -2.08 4.34 3.83
C VAL A 40 -2.90 3.27 4.54
N ASP A 41 -4.12 3.04 4.05
CA ASP A 41 -4.94 1.90 4.45
C ASP A 41 -4.36 0.61 3.84
N VAL A 42 -3.41 0.02 4.57
CA VAL A 42 -2.72 -1.20 4.14
C VAL A 42 -3.65 -2.40 3.99
N THR A 43 -4.83 -2.40 4.64
CA THR A 43 -5.79 -3.51 4.55
C THR A 43 -6.41 -3.66 3.16
N LYS A 44 -6.27 -2.63 2.33
CA LYS A 44 -6.66 -2.66 0.92
C LYS A 44 -5.56 -3.18 -0.01
N ILE A 45 -4.36 -3.44 0.50
CA ILE A 45 -3.25 -3.92 -0.32
C ILE A 45 -3.28 -5.44 -0.36
N ILE A 46 -3.43 -5.98 -1.56
CA ILE A 46 -3.43 -7.41 -1.85
C ILE A 46 -2.22 -7.71 -2.72
N LEU A 47 -1.38 -8.64 -2.29
CA LEU A 47 -0.28 -9.17 -3.11
C LEU A 47 -0.69 -10.55 -3.62
N PHE A 48 -0.59 -10.77 -4.92
CA PHE A 48 -0.94 -12.03 -5.57
C PHE A 48 0.25 -12.58 -6.34
N ASP A 49 0.61 -13.83 -6.06
CA ASP A 49 1.60 -14.59 -6.82
C ASP A 49 0.87 -15.61 -7.69
N ALA A 50 0.91 -15.42 -9.00
CA ALA A 50 0.22 -16.28 -9.96
C ALA A 50 0.85 -17.68 -10.06
N GLY A 51 2.18 -17.77 -9.93
CA GLY A 51 2.90 -19.04 -9.98
C GLY A 51 2.56 -19.95 -8.80
N LEU A 52 2.27 -19.36 -7.64
CA LEU A 52 1.84 -20.07 -6.44
C LEU A 52 0.31 -20.15 -6.27
N ALA A 53 -0.46 -19.47 -7.13
CA ALA A 53 -1.90 -19.26 -6.97
C ALA A 53 -2.28 -18.78 -5.55
N LYS A 54 -1.47 -17.86 -4.98
CA LYS A 54 -1.57 -17.45 -3.58
C LYS A 54 -1.76 -15.94 -3.46
N SER A 55 -2.72 -15.53 -2.64
CA SER A 55 -2.96 -14.12 -2.30
C SER A 55 -2.68 -13.85 -0.83
N VAL A 56 -2.13 -12.67 -0.55
CA VAL A 56 -1.93 -12.14 0.81
C VAL A 56 -2.51 -10.75 0.87
N ILE A 57 -3.46 -10.54 1.76
CA ILE A 57 -3.94 -9.21 2.14
C ILE A 57 -3.09 -8.74 3.31
N LEU A 58 -2.53 -7.54 3.24
CA LEU A 58 -1.77 -6.99 4.37
C LEU A 58 -2.71 -6.70 5.55
N THR A 59 -2.23 -6.88 6.77
CA THR A 59 -3.02 -6.58 7.98
C THR A 59 -2.50 -5.33 8.66
N SER A 60 -3.33 -4.69 9.47
CA SER A 60 -2.95 -3.53 10.30
C SER A 60 -2.93 -3.89 11.80
N ASP A 61 -2.68 -5.17 12.11
CA ASP A 61 -2.69 -5.68 13.48
C ASP A 61 -1.63 -4.97 14.34
N ASN A 62 -2.00 -4.63 15.57
CA ASN A 62 -1.09 -3.96 16.49
C ASN A 62 0.16 -4.84 16.74
N LYS A 63 1.36 -4.25 16.57
CA LYS A 63 2.70 -4.84 16.73
C LYS A 63 3.19 -5.80 15.64
N THR A 64 2.31 -6.42 14.86
CA THR A 64 2.70 -7.46 13.88
C THR A 64 2.23 -7.21 12.45
N GLY A 65 1.25 -6.33 12.29
CA GLY A 65 0.73 -5.90 10.99
C GLY A 65 1.61 -4.84 10.33
N SER A 66 1.26 -4.56 9.09
CA SER A 66 1.88 -3.56 8.24
C SER A 66 1.39 -2.14 8.58
N THR A 67 2.20 -1.15 8.22
CA THR A 67 1.86 0.28 8.33
C THR A 67 2.31 0.99 7.07
N GLY A 68 1.60 2.01 6.62
CA GLY A 68 1.99 2.74 5.42
C GLY A 68 1.80 4.24 5.53
N SER A 69 2.59 4.98 4.76
CA SER A 69 2.59 6.44 4.74
C SER A 69 2.92 6.98 3.35
N VAL A 70 2.37 8.16 3.03
CA VAL A 70 2.79 8.97 1.89
C VAL A 70 4.16 9.58 2.19
N VAL A 71 5.13 9.35 1.31
CA VAL A 71 6.49 9.92 1.45
C VAL A 71 6.76 11.05 0.44
N SER A 72 6.00 11.09 -0.66
CA SER A 72 6.02 12.17 -1.64
C SER A 72 4.76 12.09 -2.51
N SER A 73 4.56 13.08 -3.38
CA SER A 73 3.46 13.11 -4.35
C SER A 73 3.41 11.91 -5.31
N ASN A 74 4.49 11.14 -5.39
CA ASN A 74 4.63 10.01 -6.30
C ASN A 74 4.99 8.70 -5.62
N SER A 75 5.03 8.67 -4.29
CA SER A 75 5.47 7.47 -3.57
C SER A 75 4.78 7.30 -2.23
N LEU A 76 4.34 6.06 -2.02
CA LEU A 76 3.94 5.52 -0.73
C LEU A 76 4.99 4.51 -0.27
N VAL A 77 5.21 4.43 1.04
CA VAL A 77 6.04 3.39 1.65
C VAL A 77 5.20 2.65 2.67
N VAL A 78 5.18 1.33 2.55
CA VAL A 78 4.58 0.40 3.50
C VAL A 78 5.69 -0.37 4.20
N ASN A 79 5.77 -0.23 5.53
CA ASN A 79 6.56 -1.12 6.37
C ASN A 79 5.75 -2.39 6.57
N VAL A 80 6.21 -3.49 6.00
CA VAL A 80 5.54 -4.79 6.05
C VAL A 80 5.76 -5.43 7.41
N GLY A 81 4.67 -5.72 8.10
CA GLY A 81 4.68 -6.34 9.42
C GLY A 81 5.30 -7.74 9.41
N SER A 82 5.76 -8.22 10.56
CA SER A 82 6.36 -9.56 10.67
C SER A 82 5.39 -10.68 10.27
N SER A 83 4.10 -10.53 10.58
CA SER A 83 3.05 -11.47 10.20
C SER A 83 2.94 -11.56 8.68
N ASP A 84 2.79 -10.43 8.00
CA ASP A 84 2.65 -10.39 6.55
C ASP A 84 3.93 -10.79 5.82
N HIS A 85 5.08 -10.34 6.32
CA HIS A 85 6.40 -10.72 5.81
C HIS A 85 6.57 -12.25 5.76
N SER A 86 6.18 -12.96 6.83
CA SER A 86 6.27 -14.42 6.86
C SER A 86 5.37 -15.11 5.83
N LYS A 87 4.19 -14.56 5.53
CA LYS A 87 3.27 -15.10 4.50
C LYS A 87 3.83 -14.91 3.08
N LEU A 88 4.65 -13.88 2.90
CA LEU A 88 5.29 -13.50 1.64
C LEU A 88 6.63 -14.20 1.40
N ASN A 89 7.11 -15.04 2.32
CA ASN A 89 8.44 -15.65 2.22
C ASN A 89 8.66 -16.44 0.92
N ASP A 90 7.61 -17.09 0.43
CA ASP A 90 7.68 -17.92 -0.78
C ASP A 90 7.37 -17.13 -2.05
N PHE A 91 6.81 -15.92 -1.94
CA PHE A 91 6.45 -15.09 -3.10
C PHE A 91 7.68 -14.74 -3.93
N GLY A 92 7.58 -14.83 -5.25
CA GLY A 92 8.66 -14.49 -6.17
C GLY A 92 8.36 -14.83 -7.62
N GLY A 93 9.34 -14.61 -8.50
CA GLY A 93 9.18 -14.82 -9.93
C GLY A 93 8.78 -13.55 -10.70
N SER A 94 8.36 -13.72 -11.96
CA SER A 94 7.98 -12.62 -12.85
C SER A 94 6.50 -12.21 -12.74
N ASP A 95 5.66 -13.04 -12.11
CA ASP A 95 4.21 -12.96 -12.23
C ASP A 95 3.57 -12.67 -10.87
N VAL A 96 4.11 -11.66 -10.17
CA VAL A 96 3.57 -11.16 -8.90
C VAL A 96 2.93 -9.80 -9.13
N TYR A 97 1.78 -9.59 -8.50
CA TYR A 97 0.96 -8.39 -8.68
C TYR A 97 0.60 -7.78 -7.35
N LEU A 98 0.50 -6.45 -7.33
CA LEU A 98 -0.15 -5.68 -6.27
C LEU A 98 -1.50 -5.23 -6.79
N SER A 99 -2.55 -5.56 -6.04
CA SER A 99 -3.91 -5.10 -6.30
C SER A 99 -4.43 -4.25 -5.15
N VAL A 100 -5.13 -3.18 -5.48
CA VAL A 100 -5.91 -2.36 -4.55
C VAL A 100 -7.35 -2.31 -5.08
N PRO A 101 -8.35 -2.77 -4.31
CA PRO A 101 -9.75 -2.73 -4.71
C PRO A 101 -10.27 -1.29 -4.76
N THR A 102 -11.53 -1.13 -5.16
CA THR A 102 -12.18 0.19 -5.17
C THR A 102 -12.25 0.82 -3.77
N GLY A 103 -12.40 2.14 -3.74
CA GLY A 103 -12.45 2.92 -2.50
C GLY A 103 -11.19 3.76 -2.25
N SER A 104 -11.17 4.50 -1.14
CA SER A 104 -10.07 5.39 -0.76
C SER A 104 -8.88 4.59 -0.23
N LEU A 105 -7.65 4.99 -0.58
CA LEU A 105 -6.42 4.29 -0.17
C LEU A 105 -5.66 5.04 0.93
N ILE A 106 -5.72 6.37 0.94
CA ILE A 106 -5.00 7.18 1.93
C ILE A 106 -5.98 7.98 2.79
N TYR A 107 -5.56 8.30 4.01
CA TYR A 107 -6.31 9.08 4.97
C TYR A 107 -5.38 9.93 5.83
N ASP A 108 -5.86 11.09 6.28
CA ASP A 108 -5.08 12.00 7.11
C ASP A 108 -5.33 11.76 8.62
N LYS A 109 -4.75 12.62 9.47
CA LYS A 109 -4.95 12.56 10.93
C LYS A 109 -6.30 13.10 11.38
N ALA A 110 -6.98 13.90 10.56
CA ALA A 110 -8.32 14.42 10.83
C ALA A 110 -9.42 13.41 10.47
N GLY A 111 -9.07 12.33 9.75
CA GLY A 111 -9.98 11.30 9.28
C GLY A 111 -10.53 11.56 7.88
N ASN A 112 -10.05 12.58 7.18
CA ASN A 112 -10.39 12.77 5.77
C ASN A 112 -9.73 11.66 4.96
N VAL A 113 -10.39 11.24 3.88
CA VAL A 113 -9.95 10.12 3.04
C VAL A 113 -9.80 10.59 1.61
N SER A 114 -8.92 9.92 0.86
CA SER A 114 -8.78 10.26 -0.55
C SER A 114 -10.04 10.03 -1.36
N THR A 115 -10.09 10.67 -2.53
CA THR A 115 -11.04 10.25 -3.57
C THR A 115 -10.88 8.75 -3.81
N ALA A 116 -12.02 8.05 -3.90
CA ALA A 116 -12.06 6.62 -4.08
C ALA A 116 -11.61 6.23 -5.48
N PHE A 117 -10.80 5.16 -5.59
CA PHE A 117 -10.65 4.48 -6.88
C PHE A 117 -12.00 3.89 -7.29
N THR A 118 -12.39 4.13 -8.54
CA THR A 118 -13.63 3.60 -9.13
C THR A 118 -13.43 2.23 -9.79
N THR A 119 -12.18 1.84 -10.03
CA THR A 119 -11.78 0.53 -10.56
C THR A 119 -10.67 -0.07 -9.71
N VAL A 120 -10.54 -1.39 -9.74
CA VAL A 120 -9.42 -2.09 -9.11
C VAL A 120 -8.12 -1.62 -9.76
N GLN A 121 -7.18 -1.16 -8.94
CA GLN A 121 -5.83 -0.87 -9.38
C GLN A 121 -5.05 -2.18 -9.33
N ASN A 122 -4.47 -2.61 -10.44
CA ASN A 122 -3.65 -3.82 -10.48
C ASN A 122 -2.36 -3.54 -11.24
N VAL A 123 -1.22 -3.69 -10.55
CA VAL A 123 0.09 -3.37 -11.11
C VAL A 123 1.08 -4.50 -10.87
N PRO A 124 2.10 -4.68 -11.73
CA PRO A 124 3.20 -5.59 -11.46
C PRO A 124 3.91 -5.24 -10.14
N LEU A 125 4.30 -6.28 -9.40
CA LEU A 125 5.10 -6.19 -8.19
C LEU A 125 6.45 -6.87 -8.44
N ILE A 126 7.53 -6.11 -8.29
CA ILE A 126 8.88 -6.67 -8.29
C ILE A 126 9.25 -7.04 -6.85
N ILE A 127 9.74 -8.26 -6.63
CA ILE A 127 10.26 -8.69 -5.33
C ILE A 127 11.79 -8.77 -5.39
N LEU A 128 12.44 -7.98 -4.53
CA LEU A 128 13.89 -7.99 -4.31
C LEU A 128 14.19 -8.70 -2.99
N ARG A 129 15.06 -9.71 -3.01
CA ARG A 129 15.43 -10.51 -1.84
C ARG A 129 16.78 -10.11 -1.26
#